data_AF-A0AAN4UNQ9-F1
#
_entry.id   AF-A0AAN4UNQ9-F1
#
_cell.length_a   1.000
_cell.length_b   1.000
_cell.length_c   1.000
_cell.angle_alpha   90.00
_cell.angle_beta   90.00
_cell.angle_gamma   90.00
#
_symmetry.space_group_name_H-M   'P 1'
#
loop_
_entity.id
_entity.type
_entity.pdbx_description
1 polymer ?
#
loop_
_entity_poly.entity_id
_entity_poly.type
_entity_poly.pdbx_seq_one_letter_code
_entity_poly.pdbx_strand_id
1 'polypeptide(L)'
;MRPVAEALSSRLASLYLDLMRWWIPNALTVLRLFAAPGVPVMFLYFARPAADWLALGLFVLASMTDWIDGYLARRWGQESKFGAMLDPIADKAMVVIALVVITGYSGMNPWLILPATVILFREVFVSGLREYLGDTAGLLKVTKLAKWKTTFQMLAIAVLFLGTGLGYVENTQERVLRWTSSEATVAGLVLIWIAAALTFVTGLDYFLKALPHLKGGKHD
;
A
#
# COMPACT_ATOMS: atom_id res chain seq x y z
N MET A 1 0.47 11.58 53.18
CA MET A 1 -0.58 11.68 52.12
C MET A 1 -0.06 12.17 50.78
N ARG A 2 0.80 13.21 50.70
CA ARG A 2 1.43 13.69 49.44
C ARG A 2 2.15 12.62 48.58
N PRO A 3 2.95 11.67 49.13
CA PRO A 3 3.70 10.72 48.30
C PRO A 3 2.83 9.68 47.58
N VAL A 4 1.63 9.38 48.07
CA VAL A 4 0.70 8.46 47.41
C VAL A 4 0.05 9.12 46.20
N ALA A 5 -0.32 10.39 46.29
CA ALA A 5 -0.91 11.16 45.19
C ALA A 5 0.11 11.38 44.04
N GLU A 6 1.36 11.69 44.37
CA GLU A 6 2.44 11.82 43.38
C GLU A 6 2.71 10.49 42.65
N ALA A 7 2.79 9.38 43.39
CA ALA A 7 2.98 8.04 42.83
C ALA A 7 1.79 7.58 41.95
N LEU A 8 0.56 7.99 42.30
CA LEU A 8 -0.62 7.73 41.48
C LEU A 8 -0.57 8.57 40.20
N SER A 9 -0.21 9.86 40.29
CA SER A 9 -0.11 10.75 39.11
C SER A 9 0.96 10.28 38.13
N SER A 10 2.12 9.82 38.62
CA SER A 10 3.21 9.33 37.77
C SER A 10 2.84 8.01 37.10
N ARG A 11 2.15 7.11 37.81
CA ARG A 11 1.59 5.88 37.22
C ARG A 11 0.51 6.16 36.17
N LEU A 12 -0.37 7.13 36.40
CA LEU A 12 -1.39 7.52 35.41
C LEU A 12 -0.75 8.16 34.18
N ALA A 13 0.27 9.01 34.37
CA ALA A 13 1.03 9.61 33.27
C ALA A 13 1.77 8.55 32.45
N SER A 14 2.40 7.55 33.10
CA SER A 14 3.05 6.45 32.37
C SER A 14 2.03 5.60 31.61
N LEU A 15 0.89 5.25 32.24
CA LEU A 15 -0.17 4.50 31.58
C LEU A 15 -0.74 5.24 30.37
N TYR A 16 -0.96 6.56 30.50
CA TYR A 16 -1.43 7.41 29.42
C TYR A 16 -0.43 7.46 28.26
N LEU A 17 0.86 7.63 28.55
CA LEU A 17 1.91 7.65 27.53
C LEU A 17 2.01 6.30 26.80
N ASP A 18 1.88 5.19 27.52
CA ASP A 18 1.91 3.85 26.93
C ASP A 18 0.68 3.60 26.03
N LEU A 19 -0.50 3.99 26.50
CA LEU A 19 -1.74 3.97 25.69
C LEU A 19 -1.62 4.83 24.43
N MET A 20 -1.07 6.04 24.57
CA MET A 20 -0.93 6.98 23.46
C MET A 20 0.08 6.47 22.42
N ARG A 21 1.22 5.90 22.86
CA ARG A 21 2.22 5.28 21.97
C ARG A 21 1.68 4.06 21.23
N TRP A 22 0.77 3.32 21.84
CA TRP A 22 0.09 2.18 21.21
C TRP A 22 -0.99 2.63 20.21
N TRP A 23 -1.80 3.62 20.58
CA TRP A 23 -2.98 3.99 19.80
C TRP A 23 -2.65 4.80 18.55
N ILE A 24 -1.66 5.70 18.59
CA ILE A 24 -1.34 6.58 17.45
C ILE A 24 -0.95 5.79 16.18
N PRO A 25 0.03 4.86 16.21
CA PRO A 25 0.43 4.13 15.01
C PRO A 25 -0.70 3.23 14.49
N ASN A 26 -1.38 2.51 15.40
CA ASN A 26 -2.47 1.61 15.02
C ASN A 26 -3.67 2.37 14.43
N ALA A 27 -3.97 3.56 14.92
CA ALA A 27 -5.03 4.40 14.37
C ALA A 27 -4.71 4.85 12.93
N LEU A 28 -3.44 5.14 12.62
CA LEU A 28 -2.99 5.48 11.28
C LEU A 28 -3.14 4.30 10.31
N THR A 29 -2.78 3.08 10.71
CA THR A 29 -2.99 1.86 9.92
C THR A 29 -4.48 1.62 9.64
N VAL A 30 -5.33 1.73 10.66
CA VAL A 30 -6.78 1.56 10.54
C VAL A 30 -7.37 2.63 9.62
N LEU A 31 -6.93 3.88 9.77
CA LEU A 31 -7.34 4.97 8.88
C LEU A 31 -6.97 4.66 7.42
N ARG A 32 -5.77 4.12 7.14
CA ARG A 32 -5.37 3.71 5.79
C ARG A 32 -6.28 2.61 5.24
N LEU A 33 -6.62 1.62 6.07
CA LEU A 33 -7.52 0.55 5.68
C LEU A 33 -8.90 1.08 5.25
N PHE A 34 -9.42 2.10 5.94
CA PHE A 34 -10.66 2.79 5.55
C PHE A 34 -10.48 3.77 4.39
N ALA A 35 -9.30 4.37 4.23
CA ALA A 35 -8.99 5.25 3.11
C ALA A 35 -8.96 4.48 1.78
N ALA A 36 -8.55 3.21 1.79
CA ALA A 36 -8.50 2.37 0.59
C ALA A 36 -9.85 2.27 -0.15
N PRO A 37 -10.97 1.85 0.48
CA PRO A 37 -12.30 1.92 -0.14
C PRO A 37 -12.81 3.37 -0.31
N GLY A 38 -12.22 4.35 0.37
CA GLY A 38 -12.49 5.76 0.12
C GLY A 38 -12.10 6.21 -1.29
N VAL A 39 -11.10 5.57 -1.92
CA VAL A 39 -10.66 5.90 -3.29
C VAL A 39 -11.81 5.74 -4.31
N PRO A 40 -12.46 4.57 -4.48
CA PRO A 40 -13.58 4.45 -5.40
C PRO A 40 -14.79 5.33 -5.01
N VAL A 41 -15.01 5.56 -3.71
CA VAL A 41 -16.07 6.46 -3.22
C VAL A 41 -15.90 7.87 -3.80
N MET A 42 -14.67 8.37 -3.97
CA MET A 42 -14.45 9.67 -4.62
C MET A 42 -15.03 9.73 -6.04
N PHE A 43 -14.99 8.62 -6.78
CA PHE A 43 -15.49 8.56 -8.15
C PHE A 43 -16.99 8.30 -8.22
N LEU A 44 -17.59 7.71 -7.18
CA LEU A 44 -19.02 7.44 -7.10
C LEU A 44 -19.82 8.71 -6.75
N TYR A 45 -19.28 9.57 -5.89
CA TYR A 45 -20.00 10.72 -5.35
C TYR A 45 -19.56 12.07 -5.91
N PHE A 46 -18.37 12.18 -6.51
CA PHE A 46 -17.88 13.43 -7.08
C PHE A 46 -17.75 13.33 -8.60
N ALA A 47 -18.00 14.44 -9.28
CA ALA A 47 -17.78 14.56 -10.71
C ALA A 47 -16.28 14.72 -11.02
N ARG A 48 -15.89 14.26 -12.20
CA ARG A 48 -14.57 14.56 -12.80
C ARG A 48 -14.47 16.06 -13.10
N PRO A 49 -13.32 16.73 -12.86
CA PRO A 49 -12.02 16.19 -12.40
C PRO A 49 -11.86 16.15 -10.87
N ALA A 50 -12.82 16.67 -10.09
CA ALA A 50 -12.69 16.75 -8.63
C ALA A 50 -12.43 15.36 -8.00
N ALA A 51 -13.09 14.32 -8.52
CA ALA A 51 -12.85 12.94 -8.11
C ALA A 51 -11.39 12.49 -8.28
N ASP A 52 -10.68 12.88 -9.35
CA ASP A 52 -9.26 12.53 -9.57
C ASP A 52 -8.38 13.16 -8.49
N TRP A 53 -8.56 14.45 -8.27
CA TRP A 53 -7.75 15.22 -7.33
C TRP A 53 -7.97 14.77 -5.89
N LEU A 54 -9.23 14.48 -5.54
CA LEU A 54 -9.57 13.94 -4.22
C LEU A 54 -9.02 12.52 -4.03
N ALA A 55 -9.11 11.65 -5.04
CA ALA A 55 -8.54 10.32 -4.98
C ALA A 55 -7.02 10.33 -4.90
N LEU A 56 -6.36 11.20 -5.69
CA LEU A 56 -4.93 11.44 -5.62
C LEU A 56 -4.53 11.91 -4.21
N GLY A 57 -5.20 12.94 -3.69
CA GLY A 57 -4.93 13.47 -2.37
C GLY A 57 -5.11 12.41 -1.28
N LEU A 58 -6.21 11.66 -1.32
CA LEU A 58 -6.49 10.57 -0.39
C LEU A 58 -5.40 9.50 -0.46
N PHE A 59 -5.04 9.05 -1.66
CA PHE A 59 -4.01 8.04 -1.86
C PHE A 59 -2.64 8.50 -1.36
N VAL A 60 -2.21 9.71 -1.75
CA VAL A 60 -0.90 10.26 -1.33
C VAL A 60 -0.85 10.44 0.18
N LEU A 61 -1.88 11.04 0.79
CA LEU A 61 -1.94 11.22 2.24
C LEU A 61 -1.90 9.86 2.96
N ALA A 62 -2.69 8.89 2.52
CA ALA A 62 -2.72 7.55 3.12
C ALA A 62 -1.42 6.74 2.91
N SER A 63 -0.68 7.03 1.84
CA SER A 63 0.65 6.45 1.59
C SER A 63 1.71 7.09 2.47
N MET A 64 1.59 8.40 2.72
CA MET A 64 2.49 9.12 3.63
C MET A 64 2.29 8.68 5.08
N THR A 65 1.06 8.32 5.49
CA THR A 65 0.84 7.83 6.86
C THR A 65 1.58 6.53 7.15
N ASP A 66 1.85 5.67 6.16
CA ASP A 66 2.66 4.43 6.29
C ASP A 66 4.10 4.70 6.67
N TRP A 67 4.65 5.75 6.08
CA TRP A 67 6.00 6.11 6.42
C TRP A 67 6.07 6.70 7.84
N ILE A 68 5.03 7.42 8.25
CA ILE A 68 4.94 8.07 9.56
C ILE A 68 4.69 7.05 10.67
N ASP A 69 3.73 6.15 10.54
CA ASP A 69 3.42 5.15 11.57
C ASP A 69 4.61 4.19 11.79
N GLY A 70 5.27 3.74 10.73
CA GLY A 70 6.46 2.91 10.79
C GLY A 70 7.67 3.65 11.35
N TYR A 71 7.77 4.97 11.14
CA TYR A 71 8.79 5.80 11.80
C TYR A 71 8.52 5.96 13.31
N LEU A 72 7.27 6.23 13.68
CA LEU A 72 6.84 6.39 15.08
C LEU A 72 6.99 5.09 15.88
N ALA A 73 6.57 3.95 15.32
CA ALA A 73 6.68 2.65 15.95
C ALA A 73 8.14 2.28 16.28
N ARG A 74 9.06 2.51 15.32
CA ARG A 74 10.51 2.28 15.51
C ARG A 74 11.12 3.24 16.52
N ARG A 75 10.71 4.50 16.53
CA ARG A 75 11.22 5.51 17.47
C ARG A 75 10.75 5.27 18.91
N TRP A 76 9.56 4.71 19.08
CA TRP A 76 8.99 4.42 20.41
C TRP A 76 9.27 3.01 20.92
N GLY A 77 9.91 2.14 20.12
CA GLY A 77 10.24 0.77 20.52
C GLY A 77 9.00 -0.07 20.85
N GLN A 78 7.85 0.30 20.28
CA GLN A 78 6.53 -0.25 20.58
C GLN A 78 5.93 -0.78 19.27
N GLU A 79 6.39 -1.95 18.85
CA GLU A 79 5.77 -2.71 17.76
C GLU A 79 4.65 -3.57 18.35
N SER A 80 3.40 -3.15 18.13
CA SER A 80 2.24 -3.89 18.64
C SER A 80 1.91 -5.08 17.73
N LYS A 81 1.50 -6.22 18.33
CA LYS A 81 1.06 -7.40 17.55
C LYS A 81 -0.12 -7.07 16.62
N PHE A 82 -0.97 -6.15 17.04
CA PHE A 82 -2.14 -5.71 16.28
C PHE A 82 -1.74 -4.90 15.04
N GLY A 83 -0.87 -3.90 15.21
CA GLY A 83 -0.32 -3.11 14.10
C GLY A 83 0.44 -3.99 13.12
N ALA A 84 1.34 -4.86 13.61
CA ALA A 84 2.10 -5.79 12.78
C ALA A 84 1.23 -6.74 11.93
N MET A 85 0.03 -7.07 12.41
CA MET A 85 -0.96 -7.84 11.65
C MET A 85 -1.67 -6.97 10.60
N LEU A 86 -2.06 -5.74 10.95
CA LEU A 86 -2.84 -4.86 10.07
C LEU A 86 -2.00 -4.18 8.97
N ASP A 87 -0.75 -3.82 9.23
CA ASP A 87 0.07 -3.05 8.28
C ASP A 87 0.17 -3.77 6.91
N PRO A 88 0.50 -5.07 6.83
CA PRO A 88 0.57 -5.77 5.55
C PRO A 88 -0.77 -5.91 4.84
N ILE A 89 -1.89 -5.81 5.57
CA ILE A 89 -3.25 -5.88 5.03
C ILE A 89 -3.62 -4.52 4.44
N ALA A 90 -3.43 -3.44 5.21
CA ALA A 90 -3.75 -2.08 4.80
C ALA A 90 -2.95 -1.66 3.55
N ASP A 91 -1.66 -1.99 3.50
CA ASP A 91 -0.80 -1.70 2.34
C ASP A 91 -1.29 -2.37 1.06
N LYS A 92 -1.60 -3.67 1.12
CA LYS A 92 -2.09 -4.42 -0.04
C LYS A 92 -3.47 -3.93 -0.46
N ALA A 93 -4.37 -3.69 0.49
CA ALA A 93 -5.70 -3.19 0.21
C ALA A 93 -5.64 -1.86 -0.55
N MET A 94 -4.80 -0.92 -0.11
CA MET A 94 -4.62 0.37 -0.75
C MET A 94 -4.17 0.25 -2.21
N VAL A 95 -3.11 -0.54 -2.46
CA VAL A 95 -2.61 -0.78 -3.83
C VAL A 95 -3.67 -1.46 -4.69
N VAL A 96 -4.25 -2.55 -4.20
CA VAL A 96 -5.19 -3.38 -4.97
C VAL A 96 -6.39 -2.55 -5.40
N ILE A 97 -6.99 -1.81 -4.46
CA ILE A 97 -8.16 -0.99 -4.74
C ILE A 97 -7.81 0.15 -5.70
N ALA A 98 -6.67 0.83 -5.50
CA ALA A 98 -6.24 1.89 -6.41
C ALA A 98 -6.04 1.37 -7.85
N LEU A 99 -5.38 0.22 -8.03
CA LEU A 99 -5.21 -0.39 -9.35
C LEU A 99 -6.53 -0.81 -9.99
N VAL A 100 -7.47 -1.38 -9.22
CA VAL A 100 -8.81 -1.72 -9.71
C VAL A 100 -9.56 -0.47 -10.17
N VAL A 101 -9.49 0.64 -9.42
CA VAL A 101 -10.13 1.89 -9.81
C VAL A 101 -9.52 2.44 -11.10
N ILE A 102 -8.20 2.60 -11.16
CA ILE A 102 -7.53 3.16 -12.35
C ILE A 102 -7.80 2.27 -13.57
N THR A 103 -7.69 0.94 -13.45
CA THR A 103 -7.98 0.01 -14.56
C THR A 103 -9.45 0.04 -14.97
N GLY A 104 -10.39 0.11 -14.02
CA GLY A 104 -11.82 0.20 -14.31
C GLY A 104 -12.18 1.45 -15.10
N TYR A 105 -11.60 2.60 -14.74
CA TYR A 105 -11.79 3.84 -15.49
C TYR A 105 -10.95 3.92 -16.77
N SER A 106 -10.01 3.01 -17.00
CA SER A 106 -9.14 3.02 -18.17
C SER A 106 -9.74 2.53 -19.49
N GLY A 107 -10.98 2.07 -19.49
CA GLY A 107 -11.59 1.50 -20.71
C GLY A 107 -10.88 0.23 -21.19
N MET A 108 -10.30 -0.54 -20.26
CA MET A 108 -9.57 -1.77 -20.53
C MET A 108 -8.29 -1.60 -21.38
N ASN A 109 -7.51 -0.55 -21.12
CA ASN A 109 -6.23 -0.37 -21.81
C ASN A 109 -5.24 -1.52 -21.48
N PRO A 110 -4.80 -2.33 -22.46
CA PRO A 110 -3.88 -3.44 -22.22
C PRO A 110 -2.55 -3.02 -21.59
N TRP A 111 -2.06 -1.82 -21.91
CA TRP A 111 -0.79 -1.29 -21.40
C TRP A 111 -0.82 -0.98 -19.90
N LEU A 112 -2.01 -0.82 -19.33
CA LEU A 112 -2.21 -0.68 -17.89
C LEU A 112 -2.66 -2.01 -17.25
N ILE A 113 -3.55 -2.74 -17.91
CA ILE A 113 -4.09 -4.01 -17.38
C ILE A 113 -2.99 -5.05 -17.20
N LEU A 114 -2.09 -5.21 -18.17
CA LEU A 114 -1.02 -6.22 -18.10
C LEU A 114 -0.12 -6.02 -16.86
N PRO A 115 0.51 -4.85 -16.64
CA PRO A 115 1.34 -4.64 -15.46
C PRO A 115 0.52 -4.69 -14.17
N ALA A 116 -0.70 -4.15 -14.15
CA ALA A 116 -1.58 -4.23 -12.98
C ALA A 116 -1.89 -5.69 -12.60
N THR A 117 -2.19 -6.54 -13.58
CA THR A 117 -2.48 -7.98 -13.35
C THR A 117 -1.27 -8.70 -12.76
N VAL A 118 -0.06 -8.43 -13.27
CA VAL A 118 1.18 -9.00 -12.73
C VAL A 118 1.38 -8.60 -11.26
N ILE A 119 1.13 -7.32 -10.94
CA ILE A 119 1.24 -6.81 -9.57
C ILE A 119 0.21 -7.49 -8.66
N LEU A 120 -1.07 -7.50 -9.06
CA LEU A 120 -2.16 -8.10 -8.28
C LEU A 120 -1.96 -9.60 -8.04
N PHE A 121 -1.63 -10.36 -9.09
CA PHE A 121 -1.32 -11.78 -8.99
C PHE A 121 -0.22 -12.02 -7.96
N ARG A 122 0.89 -11.27 -8.04
CA ARG A 122 2.01 -11.42 -7.14
C ARG A 122 1.67 -11.04 -5.70
N GLU A 123 0.93 -9.95 -5.49
CA GLU A 123 0.53 -9.53 -4.13
C GLU A 123 -0.31 -10.61 -3.45
N VAL A 124 -1.23 -11.27 -4.16
CA VAL A 124 -1.99 -12.40 -3.62
C VAL A 124 -1.11 -13.65 -3.45
N PHE A 125 -0.34 -14.01 -4.48
CA PHE A 125 0.48 -15.22 -4.50
C PHE A 125 1.54 -15.24 -3.38
N VAL A 126 2.33 -14.17 -3.24
CA VAL A 126 3.38 -14.08 -2.21
C VAL A 126 2.76 -14.02 -0.81
N SER A 127 1.57 -13.42 -0.66
CA SER A 127 0.85 -13.41 0.61
C SER A 127 0.43 -14.81 1.03
N GLY A 128 -0.22 -15.55 0.13
CA GLY A 128 -0.62 -16.93 0.40
C GLY A 128 0.56 -17.85 0.65
N LEU A 129 1.67 -17.67 -0.07
CA LEU A 129 2.88 -18.44 0.16
C LEU A 129 3.52 -18.14 1.53
N ARG A 130 3.53 -16.87 1.94
CA ARG A 130 4.04 -16.46 3.25
C ARG A 130 3.18 -17.00 4.39
N GLU A 131 1.86 -17.00 4.21
CA GLU A 131 0.91 -17.57 5.17
C GLU A 131 1.10 -19.08 5.29
N TYR A 132 1.22 -19.81 4.17
CA TYR A 132 1.47 -21.24 4.16
C TYR A 132 2.78 -21.64 4.86
N LEU A 133 3.85 -20.88 4.63
CA LEU A 133 5.17 -21.18 5.21
C LEU A 133 5.28 -20.83 6.70
N GLY A 134 4.34 -20.08 7.27
CA GLY A 134 4.32 -19.70 8.68
C GLY A 134 5.64 -19.06 9.14
N ASP A 135 6.20 -19.58 10.24
CA ASP A 135 7.44 -19.07 10.85
C ASP A 135 8.66 -19.20 9.93
N THR A 136 8.67 -20.19 9.03
CA THR A 136 9.73 -20.40 8.04
C THR A 136 9.80 -19.27 7.02
N ALA A 137 8.68 -18.57 6.80
CA ALA A 137 8.63 -17.43 5.90
C ALA A 137 9.49 -16.25 6.39
N GLY A 138 9.72 -16.14 7.71
CA GLY A 138 10.59 -15.12 8.30
C GLY A 138 12.07 -15.30 7.97
N LEU A 139 12.49 -16.52 7.62
CA LEU A 139 13.86 -16.83 7.20
C LEU A 139 14.15 -16.40 5.75
N LEU A 140 13.10 -16.09 4.98
CA LEU A 140 13.22 -15.64 3.60
C LEU A 140 13.67 -14.17 3.56
N LYS A 141 14.98 -13.98 3.45
CA LYS A 141 15.62 -12.66 3.41
C LYS A 141 15.05 -11.79 2.29
N VAL A 142 14.48 -10.64 2.68
CA VAL A 142 13.94 -9.64 1.75
C VAL A 142 15.09 -9.00 0.96
N THR A 143 14.98 -8.98 -0.36
CA THR A 143 15.97 -8.35 -1.24
C THR A 143 15.83 -6.83 -1.25
N LYS A 144 16.91 -6.10 -1.54
CA LYS A 144 16.84 -4.63 -1.73
C LYS A 144 15.90 -4.26 -2.88
N LEU A 145 15.80 -5.10 -3.92
CA LEU A 145 14.85 -4.93 -5.03
C LEU A 145 13.39 -4.89 -4.55
N ALA A 146 13.05 -5.69 -3.54
CA ALA A 146 11.70 -5.70 -2.98
C ALA A 146 11.34 -4.40 -2.24
N LYS A 147 12.33 -3.60 -1.82
CA LYS A 147 12.09 -2.27 -1.26
C LYS A 147 11.83 -1.22 -2.35
N TRP A 148 12.55 -1.31 -3.46
CA TRP A 148 12.34 -0.39 -4.58
C TRP A 148 11.01 -0.63 -5.29
N LYS A 149 10.55 -1.89 -5.38
CA LYS A 149 9.28 -2.22 -6.05
C LYS A 149 8.10 -1.41 -5.49
N THR A 150 8.02 -1.27 -4.16
CA THR A 150 6.89 -0.60 -3.50
C THR A 150 6.95 0.89 -3.77
N THR A 151 8.13 1.52 -3.68
CA THR A 151 8.32 2.92 -4.05
C THR A 151 7.87 3.22 -5.47
N PHE A 152 8.31 2.40 -6.45
CA PHE A 152 7.90 2.58 -7.84
C PHE A 152 6.40 2.39 -8.03
N GLN A 153 5.80 1.43 -7.34
CA GLN A 153 4.37 1.13 -7.42
C GLN A 153 3.51 2.25 -6.84
N MET A 154 3.85 2.77 -5.65
CA MET A 154 3.14 3.89 -5.04
C MET A 154 3.28 5.16 -5.87
N LEU A 155 4.49 5.43 -6.39
CA LEU A 155 4.73 6.57 -7.27
C LEU A 155 3.97 6.42 -8.60
N ALA A 156 3.95 5.24 -9.20
CA ALA A 156 3.20 4.96 -10.42
C ALA A 156 1.71 5.25 -10.24
N ILE A 157 1.11 4.75 -9.17
CA ILE A 157 -0.32 4.94 -8.89
C ILE A 157 -0.64 6.43 -8.67
N ALA A 158 0.17 7.14 -7.90
CA ALA A 158 0.00 8.58 -7.68
C ALA A 158 0.11 9.37 -9.00
N VAL A 159 1.13 9.08 -9.81
CA VAL A 159 1.34 9.75 -11.10
C VAL A 159 0.22 9.41 -12.10
N LEU A 160 -0.33 8.19 -12.07
CA LEU A 160 -1.48 7.80 -12.89
C LEU A 160 -2.75 8.57 -12.50
N PHE A 161 -3.06 8.72 -11.21
CA PHE A 161 -4.19 9.55 -10.77
C PHE A 161 -4.00 11.04 -11.11
N LEU A 162 -2.75 11.54 -11.02
CA LEU A 162 -2.42 12.88 -11.48
C LEU A 162 -2.66 13.02 -12.99
N GLY A 163 -2.21 12.03 -13.77
CA GLY A 163 -2.38 11.99 -15.23
C GLY A 163 -3.85 11.98 -15.66
N THR A 164 -4.71 11.25 -14.95
CA THR A 164 -6.16 11.22 -15.23
C THR A 164 -6.83 12.56 -14.89
N GLY A 165 -6.45 13.19 -13.78
CA GLY A 165 -6.93 14.53 -13.41
C GLY A 165 -6.52 15.61 -14.40
N LEU A 166 -5.24 15.65 -14.77
CA LEU A 166 -4.72 16.61 -15.75
C LEU A 166 -5.31 16.40 -17.15
N GLY A 167 -5.37 15.14 -17.62
CA GLY A 167 -5.89 14.81 -18.95
C GLY A 167 -7.38 15.16 -19.12
N TYR A 168 -8.17 15.13 -18.04
CA TYR A 168 -9.57 15.56 -18.06
C TYR A 168 -9.72 17.08 -18.13
N VAL A 169 -8.84 17.83 -17.45
CA VAL A 169 -8.83 19.31 -17.49
C VAL A 169 -8.37 19.81 -18.86
N GLU A 170 -7.37 19.17 -19.46
CA GLU A 170 -6.81 19.55 -20.75
C GLU A 170 -7.71 19.17 -21.95
N ASN A 171 -8.36 18.00 -21.92
CA ASN A 171 -9.18 17.51 -23.04
C ASN A 171 -10.67 17.54 -22.70
N THR A 172 -11.26 18.74 -22.68
CA THR A 172 -12.67 19.00 -22.32
C THR A 172 -13.71 18.31 -23.24
N GLN A 173 -13.29 17.60 -24.30
CA GLN A 173 -14.19 17.17 -25.37
C GLN A 173 -14.26 15.65 -25.67
N GLU A 174 -13.38 14.80 -25.13
CA GLU A 174 -13.42 13.35 -25.36
C GLU A 174 -13.76 12.56 -24.09
N ARG A 175 -14.94 11.92 -24.04
CA ARG A 175 -15.34 10.96 -22.99
C ARG A 175 -14.47 9.69 -22.96
N VAL A 176 -13.53 9.54 -23.89
CA VAL A 176 -12.60 8.43 -23.97
C VAL A 176 -11.24 8.92 -23.48
N LEU A 177 -10.81 8.42 -22.32
CA LEU A 177 -9.47 8.65 -21.78
C LEU A 177 -8.44 8.14 -22.80
N ARG A 178 -7.86 9.04 -23.60
CA ARG A 178 -6.64 8.74 -24.35
C ARG A 178 -5.51 8.67 -23.35
N TRP A 179 -5.05 7.47 -23.01
CA TRP A 179 -3.97 7.18 -22.07
C TRP A 179 -2.57 7.65 -22.53
N THR A 180 -2.53 8.51 -23.54
CA THR A 180 -1.33 9.13 -24.13
C THR A 180 -1.44 10.66 -24.16
N SER A 181 -2.46 11.25 -23.52
CA SER A 181 -2.77 12.69 -23.65
C SER A 181 -1.87 13.58 -22.81
N SER A 182 -1.44 13.10 -21.63
CA SER A 182 -0.61 13.87 -20.70
C SER A 182 0.71 13.16 -20.44
N GLU A 183 1.79 13.93 -20.35
CA GLU A 183 3.12 13.43 -20.02
C GLU A 183 3.12 12.67 -18.69
N ALA A 184 2.30 13.11 -17.74
CA ALA A 184 2.06 12.43 -16.47
C ALA A 184 1.50 11.02 -16.65
N THR A 185 0.53 10.82 -17.56
CA THR A 185 -0.02 9.47 -17.82
C THR A 185 1.04 8.53 -18.40
N VAL A 186 1.86 9.03 -19.34
CA VAL A 186 2.96 8.25 -19.93
C VAL A 186 4.00 7.90 -18.86
N ALA A 187 4.40 8.86 -18.02
CA ALA A 187 5.30 8.62 -16.91
C ALA A 187 4.74 7.58 -15.93
N GLY A 188 3.46 7.68 -15.58
CA GLY A 188 2.76 6.71 -14.73
C GLY A 188 2.74 5.31 -15.33
N LEU A 189 2.52 5.19 -16.64
CA LEU A 189 2.57 3.91 -17.36
C LEU A 189 3.99 3.33 -17.35
N VAL A 190 5.02 4.13 -17.61
CA VAL A 190 6.42 3.65 -17.53
C VAL A 190 6.75 3.17 -16.12
N LEU A 191 6.37 3.93 -15.10
CA LEU A 191 6.60 3.58 -13.69
C LEU A 191 5.87 2.29 -13.30
N ILE A 192 4.62 2.08 -13.74
CA ILE A 192 3.89 0.85 -13.41
C ILE A 192 4.49 -0.39 -14.09
N TRP A 193 5.05 -0.24 -15.29
CA TRP A 193 5.79 -1.32 -15.95
C TRP A 193 7.10 -1.66 -15.22
N ILE A 194 7.84 -0.65 -14.78
CA ILE A 194 9.04 -0.86 -13.93
C ILE A 194 8.62 -1.57 -12.63
N ALA A 195 7.56 -1.11 -11.98
CA ALA A 195 7.03 -1.72 -10.77
C ALA A 195 6.61 -3.18 -11.00
N ALA A 196 5.93 -3.48 -12.11
CA ALA A 196 5.52 -4.83 -12.47
C ALA A 196 6.73 -5.75 -12.73
N ALA A 197 7.76 -5.28 -13.45
CA ALA A 197 8.97 -6.04 -13.68
C ALA A 197 9.71 -6.37 -12.37
N LEU A 198 9.90 -5.38 -11.49
CA LEU A 198 10.49 -5.58 -10.17
C LEU A 198 9.64 -6.54 -9.31
N THR A 199 8.33 -6.40 -9.39
CA THR A 199 7.37 -7.24 -8.65
C THR A 199 7.45 -8.69 -9.10
N PHE A 200 7.53 -8.92 -10.42
CA PHE A 200 7.70 -10.25 -11.00
C PHE A 200 9.02 -10.89 -10.59
N VAL A 201 10.15 -10.18 -10.76
CA VAL A 201 11.49 -10.69 -10.39
C VAL A 201 11.54 -11.05 -8.89
N THR A 202 11.00 -10.18 -8.02
CA THR A 202 10.99 -10.44 -6.58
C THR A 202 10.01 -11.55 -6.19
N GLY A 203 8.91 -11.73 -6.93
CA GLY A 203 7.97 -12.83 -6.74
C GLY A 203 8.61 -14.18 -7.09
N LEU A 204 9.33 -14.25 -8.21
CA LEU A 204 10.09 -15.45 -8.60
C LEU A 204 11.19 -15.78 -7.60
N ASP A 205 11.99 -14.81 -7.18
CA ASP A 205 13.02 -15.00 -6.15
C ASP A 205 12.43 -15.56 -4.85
N TYR A 206 11.30 -15.02 -4.41
CA TYR A 206 10.61 -15.52 -3.22
C TYR A 206 10.11 -16.95 -3.39
N PHE A 207 9.49 -17.26 -4.53
CA PHE A 207 9.02 -18.61 -4.85
C PHE A 207 10.15 -19.63 -4.90
N LEU A 208 11.27 -19.30 -5.55
CA LEU A 208 12.43 -20.18 -5.65
C LEU A 208 13.03 -20.49 -4.27
N LYS A 209 13.06 -19.52 -3.37
CA LYS A 209 13.51 -19.74 -1.98
C LYS A 209 12.49 -20.52 -1.14
N ALA A 210 11.21 -20.47 -1.49
CA ALA A 210 10.16 -21.26 -0.86
C ALA A 210 10.16 -22.73 -1.33
N LEU A 211 10.56 -23.01 -2.58
CA LEU A 211 10.51 -24.36 -3.17
C LEU A 211 11.14 -25.48 -2.33
N PRO A 212 12.32 -25.33 -1.70
CA PRO A 212 12.89 -26.37 -0.84
C PRO A 212 11.97 -26.74 0.34
N HIS A 213 11.29 -25.75 0.92
CA HIS A 213 10.36 -25.93 2.04
C HIS A 213 9.03 -26.54 1.57
N LEU A 214 8.61 -26.29 0.34
CA LEU A 214 7.43 -26.93 -0.26
C LEU A 214 7.66 -28.40 -0.65
N LYS A 215 8.89 -28.74 -1.07
CA LYS A 215 9.28 -30.10 -1.46
C LYS A 215 9.70 -30.96 -0.27
N GLY A 216 10.11 -30.34 0.83
CA GLY A 216 10.60 -30.99 2.05
C GLY A 216 9.50 -31.39 3.03
N GLY A 217 8.56 -32.25 2.59
CA GLY A 217 7.69 -32.99 3.49
C GLY A 217 8.44 -34.17 4.11
N LYS A 218 9.31 -33.91 5.09
CA LYS A 218 9.79 -34.86 6.11
C LYS A 218 10.66 -34.10 7.11
N HIS A 219 10.11 -33.83 8.29
CA HIS A 219 10.68 -34.22 9.57
C HIS A 219 9.67 -33.90 10.69
N ASP A 220 9.26 -35.00 11.34
CA ASP A 220 8.56 -35.20 12.62
C ASP A 220 7.10 -34.75 12.77
#